data_AF-A0A1M7SFY2-F1
#
_entry.id   AF-A0A1M7SFY2-F1
#
_cell.length_a   1.000
_cell.length_b   1.000
_cell.length_c   1.000
_cell.angle_alpha   90.00
_cell.angle_beta   90.00
_cell.angle_gamma   90.00
#
_symmetry.space_group_name_H-M   'P 1'
#
loop_
_entity.id
_entity.type
_entity.pdbx_description
1 polymer ?
#
loop_
_entity_poly.entity_id
_entity_poly.type
_entity_poly.pdbx_seq_one_letter_code
_entity_poly.pdbx_strand_id
1 'polypeptide(L)'
;MGSLLTAQEVAEMLNLSVDTVWRYTRQKRIPVMELGKKQYRYEKEAVLAALTTGKIPAEDLLVKEETLGYAKQGEYTYEDYVRIPDEPGYRFEVLEGMLIREPSPTTHHQRVVFALSRQLADFFECFDPEGELFIAPLDITLTSRNVVQPDILFISGSRRSIMRPERIDGPCDLVVEVMSPSNRRKDRLRKLEIYRRAGIPHYWLVDPEENTLEAFMLKDERYVLAVAGGPGDMFDHPDFPGLDLDLIKVFYKPAYE
;
A
#
# COMPACT_ATOMS: atom_id res chain seq x y z
N MET A 1 12.23 -41.14 12.04
CA MET A 1 12.37 -39.99 11.13
C MET A 1 11.41 -38.92 11.63
N GLY A 2 11.92 -37.81 12.16
CA GLY A 2 11.08 -36.71 12.62
C GLY A 2 10.34 -36.06 11.44
N SER A 3 9.13 -35.57 11.67
CA SER A 3 8.38 -34.85 10.62
C SER A 3 9.12 -33.56 10.25
N LEU A 4 9.36 -33.36 8.97
CA LEU A 4 9.90 -32.11 8.45
C LEU A 4 8.83 -31.02 8.49
N LEU A 5 9.15 -29.89 9.10
CA LEU A 5 8.26 -28.75 9.25
C LEU A 5 8.38 -27.78 8.07
N THR A 6 7.28 -27.12 7.76
CA THR A 6 7.19 -25.93 6.92
C THR A 6 7.64 -24.69 7.70
N ALA A 7 7.91 -23.58 7.00
CA ALA A 7 8.19 -22.30 7.66
C ALA A 7 7.04 -21.84 8.57
N GLN A 8 5.79 -22.19 8.23
CA GLN A 8 4.61 -21.87 9.02
C GLN A 8 4.53 -22.70 10.30
N GLU A 9 4.81 -24.00 10.23
CA GLU A 9 4.85 -24.86 11.41
C GLU A 9 6.02 -24.51 12.34
N VAL A 10 7.17 -24.06 11.80
CA VAL A 10 8.28 -23.53 12.59
C VAL A 10 7.89 -22.21 13.26
N ALA A 11 7.19 -21.33 12.54
CA ALA A 11 6.69 -20.07 13.08
C ALA A 11 5.71 -20.31 14.24
N GLU A 12 4.76 -21.22 14.07
CA GLU A 12 3.83 -21.62 15.14
C GLU A 12 4.56 -22.26 16.32
N MET A 13 5.50 -23.17 16.07
CA MET A 13 6.28 -23.85 17.10
C MET A 13 7.11 -22.89 17.96
N LEU A 14 7.72 -21.88 17.34
CA LEU A 14 8.61 -20.92 18.00
C LEU A 14 7.86 -19.65 18.45
N ASN A 15 6.56 -19.54 18.17
CA ASN A 15 5.78 -18.32 18.34
C ASN A 15 6.46 -17.10 17.67
N LEU A 16 6.89 -17.29 16.42
CA LEU A 16 7.51 -16.27 15.57
C LEU A 16 6.63 -15.97 14.35
N SER A 17 6.91 -14.87 13.64
CA SER A 17 6.32 -14.65 12.32
C SER A 17 6.98 -15.57 11.27
N VAL A 18 6.23 -15.92 10.23
CA VAL A 18 6.78 -16.66 9.07
C VAL A 18 7.94 -15.88 8.46
N ASP A 19 7.85 -14.56 8.38
CA ASP A 19 8.93 -13.69 7.88
C ASP A 19 10.19 -13.73 8.75
N THR A 20 10.06 -13.85 10.08
CA THR A 20 11.20 -14.07 10.97
C THR A 20 11.87 -15.41 10.66
N VAL A 21 11.10 -16.48 10.43
CA VAL A 21 11.64 -17.78 10.01
C VAL A 21 12.37 -17.66 8.67
N TRP A 22 11.80 -16.96 7.70
CA TRP A 22 12.46 -16.68 6.41
C TRP A 22 13.74 -15.86 6.57
N ARG A 23 13.73 -14.85 7.44
CA ARG A 23 14.91 -14.03 7.76
C ARG A 23 16.01 -14.87 8.38
N TYR A 24 15.69 -15.73 9.34
CA TYR A 24 16.65 -16.66 9.94
C TYR A 24 17.20 -17.65 8.94
N THR A 25 16.36 -18.11 8.01
CA THR A 25 16.77 -19.00 6.91
C THR A 25 17.76 -18.30 5.97
N ARG A 26 17.46 -17.06 5.53
CA ARG A 26 18.35 -16.25 4.67
C ARG A 26 19.68 -15.93 5.35
N GLN A 27 19.65 -15.68 6.66
CA GLN A 27 20.83 -15.39 7.48
C GLN A 27 21.59 -16.65 7.91
N LYS A 28 21.14 -17.84 7.51
CA LYS A 28 21.71 -19.14 7.93
C LYS A 28 21.77 -19.33 9.45
N ARG A 29 20.85 -18.70 10.19
CA ARG A 29 20.73 -18.81 11.66
C ARG A 29 20.04 -20.10 12.10
N ILE A 30 19.20 -20.68 11.23
CA ILE A 30 18.55 -21.97 11.46
C ILE A 30 18.86 -22.90 10.28
N PRO A 31 19.08 -24.20 10.51
CA PRO A 31 19.32 -25.17 9.46
C PRO A 31 18.04 -25.41 8.65
N VAL A 32 18.20 -25.58 7.34
CA VAL A 32 17.10 -25.76 6.39
C VAL A 32 17.47 -26.81 5.34
N MET A 33 16.48 -27.60 4.93
CA MET A 33 16.55 -28.49 3.79
C MET A 33 15.88 -27.84 2.58
N GLU A 34 16.62 -27.67 1.50
CA GLU A 34 16.08 -27.18 0.23
C GLU A 34 15.59 -28.37 -0.60
N LEU A 35 14.28 -28.40 -0.87
CA LEU A 35 13.65 -29.44 -1.70
C LEU A 35 13.44 -29.01 -3.15
N GLY A 36 13.69 -27.74 -3.48
CA GLY A 36 13.51 -27.15 -4.80
C GLY A 36 13.58 -25.63 -4.76
N LYS A 37 13.34 -24.97 -5.91
CA LYS A 37 13.31 -23.50 -5.98
C LYS A 37 12.28 -22.94 -5.00
N LYS A 38 12.75 -22.27 -3.96
CA LYS A 38 11.95 -21.66 -2.89
C LYS A 38 11.12 -22.63 -2.04
N GLN A 39 11.46 -23.94 -2.04
CA GLN A 39 10.77 -24.93 -1.23
C GLN A 39 11.67 -25.42 -0.10
N TYR A 40 11.33 -25.04 1.13
CA TYR A 40 12.14 -25.26 2.32
C TYR A 40 11.42 -26.19 3.32
N ARG A 41 12.23 -26.98 4.02
CA ARG A 41 11.81 -27.82 5.14
C ARG A 41 12.78 -27.73 6.29
N TYR A 42 12.27 -27.87 7.50
CA TYR A 42 13.04 -27.68 8.72
C TYR A 42 12.93 -28.91 9.62
N GLU A 43 14.04 -29.30 10.23
CA GLU A 43 14.04 -30.33 11.25
C GLU A 43 13.93 -29.66 12.63
N LYS A 44 12.89 -30.02 13.38
CA LYS A 44 12.55 -29.41 14.67
C LYS A 44 13.73 -29.34 15.64
N GLU A 45 14.39 -30.48 15.88
CA GLU A 45 15.49 -30.56 16.84
C GLU A 45 16.69 -29.73 16.39
N ALA A 46 16.99 -29.73 15.10
CA ALA A 46 18.08 -28.95 14.53
C ALA A 46 17.82 -27.43 14.62
N VAL A 47 16.58 -26.99 14.38
CA VAL A 47 16.17 -25.59 14.54
C VAL A 47 16.29 -25.14 16.00
N LEU A 48 15.80 -25.94 16.94
CA LEU A 48 15.91 -25.63 18.37
C LEU A 48 17.39 -25.58 18.80
N ALA A 49 18.19 -26.58 18.42
CA ALA A 49 19.61 -26.63 18.73
C ALA A 49 20.37 -25.39 18.22
N ALA A 50 20.09 -24.96 16.99
CA ALA A 50 20.71 -23.78 16.39
C ALA A 50 20.34 -22.47 17.10
N LEU A 51 19.16 -22.40 17.72
CA LEU A 51 18.72 -21.23 18.49
C LEU A 51 19.22 -21.26 19.95
N THR A 52 19.60 -22.43 20.45
CA THR A 52 20.04 -22.66 21.86
C THR A 52 21.55 -22.55 22.09
N THR A 53 22.38 -22.38 21.04
CA THR A 53 23.85 -22.40 21.15
C THR A 53 24.49 -21.15 21.78
N GLY A 54 23.71 -20.33 22.51
CA GLY A 54 24.19 -19.35 23.48
C GLY A 54 23.63 -19.69 24.86
N LYS A 55 24.50 -19.87 25.87
CA LYS A 55 24.22 -20.27 27.26
C LYS A 55 22.99 -19.61 27.90
N ILE A 56 21.78 -20.13 27.66
CA ILE A 56 20.54 -19.70 28.29
C ILE A 56 19.73 -20.98 28.61
N PRO A 57 19.30 -21.21 29.86
CA PRO A 57 18.48 -22.36 30.25
C PRO A 57 17.21 -22.51 29.38
N ALA A 58 16.73 -23.74 29.17
CA ALA A 58 15.55 -24.03 28.34
C ALA A 58 14.27 -23.29 28.75
N GLU A 59 14.17 -22.90 30.01
CA GLU A 59 13.10 -22.10 30.60
C GLU A 59 13.21 -20.59 30.32
N ASP A 60 14.42 -20.10 30.03
CA ASP A 60 14.74 -18.73 29.61
C ASP A 60 14.87 -18.61 28.07
N LEU A 61 14.74 -19.72 27.35
CA LEU A 61 14.79 -19.84 25.88
C LEU A 61 13.51 -19.39 25.17
N LEU A 62 12.58 -18.81 25.92
CA LEU A 62 11.63 -17.85 25.37
C LEU A 62 12.42 -16.59 24.97
N VAL A 63 13.19 -16.70 23.88
CA VAL A 63 13.35 -15.56 22.97
C VAL A 63 11.97 -15.34 22.36
N LYS A 64 11.06 -14.83 23.18
CA LYS A 64 10.03 -13.95 22.70
C LYS A 64 10.83 -12.83 22.06
N GLU A 65 10.89 -12.79 20.72
CA GLU A 65 10.66 -11.48 20.12
C GLU A 65 9.49 -10.94 20.93
N GLU A 66 9.67 -9.83 21.67
CA GLU A 66 8.53 -9.02 22.06
C GLU A 66 7.67 -9.05 20.80
N THR A 67 6.54 -9.76 20.88
CA THR A 67 5.65 -9.82 19.76
C THR A 67 5.25 -8.37 19.70
N LEU A 68 5.91 -7.58 18.83
CA LEU A 68 5.48 -6.25 18.47
C LEU A 68 3.98 -6.43 18.40
N GLY A 69 3.25 -5.72 19.27
CA GLY A 69 1.86 -6.00 19.62
C GLY A 69 0.94 -5.77 18.44
N TYR A 70 1.20 -6.51 17.36
CA TYR A 70 0.60 -6.45 16.07
C TYR A 70 -0.78 -7.02 16.25
N ALA A 71 -1.77 -6.19 15.96
CA ALA A 71 -3.15 -6.61 16.00
C ALA A 71 -3.35 -7.84 15.10
N LYS A 72 -4.36 -8.62 15.41
CA LYS A 72 -4.80 -9.69 14.52
C LYS A 72 -5.29 -9.07 13.21
N GLN A 73 -5.07 -9.74 12.09
CA GLN A 73 -5.64 -9.32 10.81
C GLN A 73 -7.17 -9.19 10.92
N GLY A 74 -7.69 -8.02 10.53
CA GLY A 74 -9.09 -7.61 10.70
C GLY A 74 -9.32 -6.72 11.92
N GLU A 75 -8.32 -6.53 12.78
CA GLU A 75 -8.40 -5.75 14.02
C GLU A 75 -7.47 -4.54 14.05
N TYR A 76 -6.61 -4.34 13.04
CA TYR A 76 -5.70 -3.21 13.01
C TYR A 76 -6.44 -1.87 13.09
N THR A 77 -5.94 -1.02 13.97
CA THR A 77 -6.37 0.36 14.09
C THR A 77 -5.26 1.32 13.66
N TYR A 78 -5.58 2.61 13.59
CA TYR A 78 -4.59 3.67 13.41
C TYR A 78 -3.53 3.64 14.53
N GLU A 79 -3.94 3.38 15.78
CA GLU A 79 -3.05 3.27 16.92
C GLU A 79 -2.06 2.10 16.82
N ASP A 80 -2.47 1.00 16.18
CA ASP A 80 -1.58 -0.12 15.88
C ASP A 80 -0.66 0.21 14.70
N TYR A 81 -1.22 0.86 13.67
CA TYR A 81 -0.51 1.27 12.46
C TYR A 81 0.70 2.16 12.76
N VAL A 82 0.56 3.18 13.62
CA VAL A 82 1.68 4.07 13.98
C VAL A 82 2.79 3.40 14.79
N ARG A 83 2.56 2.19 15.30
CA ARG A 83 3.56 1.39 16.03
C ARG A 83 4.29 0.41 15.11
N ILE A 84 3.88 0.31 13.85
CA ILE A 84 4.55 -0.55 12.87
C ILE A 84 5.92 0.07 12.60
N PRO A 85 7.01 -0.69 12.80
CA PRO A 85 8.35 -0.19 12.49
C PRO A 85 8.50 -0.02 10.99
N ASP A 86 9.21 1.02 10.59
CA ASP A 86 9.57 1.24 9.19
C ASP A 86 10.30 0.02 8.62
N GLU A 87 9.83 -0.46 7.48
CA GLU A 87 10.47 -1.55 6.74
C GLU A 87 10.93 -1.03 5.37
N PRO A 88 12.26 -0.88 5.15
CA PRO A 88 12.78 -0.41 3.87
C PRO A 88 12.31 -1.27 2.70
N GLY A 89 11.79 -0.62 1.67
CA GLY A 89 11.28 -1.29 0.47
C GLY A 89 9.80 -1.68 0.56
N TYR A 90 9.11 -1.34 1.65
CA TYR A 90 7.68 -1.58 1.81
C TYR A 90 6.92 -0.34 2.28
N ARG A 91 5.66 -0.27 1.87
CA ARG A 91 4.65 0.63 2.39
C ARG A 91 3.59 -0.18 3.11
N PHE A 92 2.96 0.43 4.11
CA PHE A 92 1.86 -0.15 4.84
C PHE A 92 0.58 0.68 4.67
N GLU A 93 -0.54 -0.02 4.59
CA GLU A 93 -1.89 0.56 4.67
C GLU A 93 -2.74 -0.32 5.58
N VAL A 94 -3.79 0.24 6.18
CA VAL A 94 -4.82 -0.53 6.88
C VAL A 94 -6.12 -0.42 6.10
N LEU A 95 -6.61 -1.53 5.56
CA LEU A 95 -7.88 -1.59 4.85
C LEU A 95 -8.87 -2.44 5.66
N GLU A 96 -9.92 -1.81 6.18
CA GLU A 96 -10.93 -2.38 7.11
C GLU A 96 -10.30 -3.29 8.18
N GLY A 97 -9.27 -2.78 8.85
CA GLY A 97 -8.55 -3.48 9.92
C GLY A 97 -7.58 -4.57 9.45
N MET A 98 -7.37 -4.74 8.15
CA MET A 98 -6.33 -5.62 7.61
C MET A 98 -5.09 -4.79 7.31
N LEU A 99 -3.94 -5.17 7.87
CA LEU A 99 -2.66 -4.58 7.50
C LEU A 99 -2.23 -5.12 6.14
N ILE A 100 -2.13 -4.22 5.17
CA ILE A 100 -1.62 -4.45 3.83
C ILE A 100 -0.17 -3.98 3.78
N ARG A 101 0.70 -4.80 3.20
CA ARG A 101 2.12 -4.54 3.04
C ARG A 101 2.45 -4.62 1.56
N GLU A 102 2.77 -3.49 0.96
CA GLU A 102 3.03 -3.36 -0.47
C GLU A 102 4.51 -3.10 -0.73
N PRO A 103 5.11 -3.72 -1.77
CA PRO A 103 6.48 -3.40 -2.16
C PRO A 103 6.57 -1.98 -2.71
N SER A 104 7.78 -1.41 -2.69
CA SER A 104 8.03 -0.13 -3.36
C SER A 104 7.61 -0.15 -4.85
N PRO A 105 7.08 0.98 -5.35
CA PRO A 105 6.60 1.09 -6.73
C PRO A 105 7.73 0.96 -7.75
N THR A 106 7.37 0.59 -8.99
CA THR A 106 8.31 0.50 -10.10
C THR A 106 8.70 1.90 -10.62
N THR A 107 9.80 1.99 -11.37
CA THR A 107 10.23 3.23 -12.02
C THR A 107 9.18 3.78 -12.99
N HIS A 108 8.49 2.90 -13.73
CA HIS A 108 7.43 3.30 -14.64
C HIS A 108 6.23 3.88 -13.90
N HIS A 109 5.80 3.24 -12.80
CA HIS A 109 4.74 3.76 -11.93
C HIS A 109 5.08 5.16 -11.43
N GLN A 110 6.28 5.35 -10.88
CA GLN A 110 6.72 6.65 -10.37
C GLN A 110 6.76 7.73 -11.46
N ARG A 111 7.14 7.38 -12.69
CA ARG A 111 7.11 8.31 -13.82
C ARG A 111 5.68 8.75 -14.17
N VAL A 112 4.72 7.82 -14.17
CA VAL A 112 3.30 8.11 -14.42
C VAL A 112 2.75 9.03 -13.33
N VAL A 113 2.97 8.70 -12.05
CA VAL A 113 2.57 9.53 -10.90
C VAL A 113 3.13 10.94 -11.04
N PHE A 114 4.43 11.08 -11.32
CA PHE A 114 5.08 12.38 -11.46
C PHE A 114 4.56 13.20 -12.65
N ALA A 115 4.39 12.57 -13.82
CA ALA A 115 3.91 13.27 -15.01
C ALA A 115 2.46 13.74 -14.87
N LEU A 116 1.62 12.94 -14.21
CA LEU A 116 0.24 13.29 -13.92
C LEU A 116 0.16 14.35 -12.82
N SER A 117 0.89 14.20 -11.71
CA SER A 117 0.84 15.12 -10.58
C SER A 117 1.28 16.54 -10.97
N ARG A 118 2.24 16.69 -11.88
CA ARG A 118 2.62 18.00 -12.42
C ARG A 118 1.47 18.70 -13.13
N GLN A 119 0.80 18.01 -14.05
CA GLN A 119 -0.31 18.59 -14.81
C GLN A 119 -1.50 18.91 -13.90
N LEU A 120 -1.78 18.04 -12.94
CA LEU A 120 -2.82 18.29 -11.93
C LEU A 120 -2.46 19.46 -11.02
N ALA A 121 -1.21 19.57 -10.57
CA ALA A 121 -0.77 20.70 -9.73
C ALA A 121 -0.92 22.04 -10.48
N ASP A 122 -0.47 22.11 -11.73
CA ASP A 122 -0.60 23.31 -12.57
C ASP A 122 -2.08 23.73 -12.72
N PHE A 123 -2.98 22.77 -12.92
CA PHE A 123 -4.42 23.04 -13.00
C PHE A 123 -5.00 23.47 -11.65
N PHE A 124 -4.75 22.71 -10.57
CA PHE A 124 -5.37 22.95 -9.27
C PHE A 124 -4.90 24.25 -8.62
N GLU A 125 -3.67 24.69 -8.87
CA GLU A 125 -3.17 26.00 -8.41
C GLU A 125 -4.03 27.16 -8.97
N CYS A 126 -4.54 27.03 -10.20
CA CYS A 126 -5.43 28.01 -10.80
C CYS A 126 -6.90 27.79 -10.41
N PHE A 127 -7.33 26.53 -10.28
CA PHE A 127 -8.72 26.15 -10.00
C PHE A 127 -9.15 26.49 -8.56
N ASP A 128 -8.27 26.24 -7.59
CA ASP A 128 -8.47 26.56 -6.17
C ASP A 128 -7.12 26.94 -5.54
N PRO A 129 -6.76 28.24 -5.50
CA PRO A 129 -5.48 28.71 -4.99
C PRO A 129 -5.21 28.41 -3.50
N GLU A 130 -6.24 28.03 -2.74
CA GLU A 130 -6.08 27.58 -1.36
C GLU A 130 -6.04 26.06 -1.23
N GLY A 131 -6.29 25.33 -2.32
CA GLY A 131 -6.23 23.89 -2.39
C GLY A 131 -4.79 23.38 -2.46
N GLU A 132 -4.59 22.14 -2.02
CA GLU A 132 -3.27 21.51 -1.96
C GLU A 132 -3.33 20.11 -2.56
N LEU A 133 -2.39 19.82 -3.45
CA LEU A 133 -2.18 18.50 -4.06
C LEU A 133 -0.99 17.82 -3.39
N PHE A 134 -1.19 16.57 -2.97
CA PHE A 134 -0.15 15.75 -2.36
C PHE A 134 0.09 14.49 -3.16
N ILE A 135 1.29 13.94 -3.00
CA ILE A 135 1.68 12.65 -3.56
C ILE A 135 2.13 11.71 -2.44
N ALA A 136 2.02 10.42 -2.70
CA ALA A 136 2.57 9.37 -1.86
C ALA A 136 4.08 9.59 -1.55
N PRO A 137 4.56 9.34 -0.31
CA PRO A 137 3.81 8.89 0.86
C PRO A 137 3.17 10.00 1.69
N LEU A 138 1.87 9.81 1.98
CA LEU A 138 1.10 10.61 2.94
C LEU A 138 -0.08 9.77 3.44
N ASP A 139 -0.24 9.68 4.77
CA ASP A 139 -1.32 8.93 5.38
C ASP A 139 -2.64 9.72 5.36
N ILE A 140 -3.71 9.06 4.94
CA ILE A 140 -5.08 9.51 5.10
C ILE A 140 -5.79 8.54 6.05
N THR A 141 -6.26 9.06 7.18
CA THR A 141 -7.08 8.30 8.13
C THR A 141 -8.55 8.59 7.85
N LEU A 142 -9.22 7.66 7.18
CA LEU A 142 -10.66 7.77 6.87
C LEU A 142 -11.53 7.28 8.03
N THR A 143 -11.04 6.27 8.76
CA THR A 143 -11.62 5.76 10.01
C THR A 143 -10.48 5.19 10.85
N SER A 144 -10.73 4.84 12.12
CA SER A 144 -9.73 4.14 12.93
C SER A 144 -9.24 2.82 12.30
N ARG A 145 -9.99 2.21 11.38
CA ARG A 145 -9.63 0.95 10.71
C ARG A 145 -9.32 1.11 9.22
N ASN A 146 -9.18 2.36 8.74
CA ASN A 146 -8.87 2.65 7.35
C ASN A 146 -7.81 3.76 7.31
N VAL A 147 -6.56 3.35 7.11
CA VAL A 147 -5.40 4.21 6.90
C VAL A 147 -4.89 3.90 5.51
N VAL A 148 -4.98 4.85 4.60
CA VAL A 148 -4.69 4.68 3.18
C VAL A 148 -3.64 5.68 2.75
N GLN A 149 -2.90 5.34 1.70
CA GLN A 149 -1.93 6.24 1.10
C GLN A 149 -2.13 6.24 -0.42
N PRO A 150 -3.05 7.04 -0.96
CA PRO A 150 -3.20 7.13 -2.42
C PRO A 150 -1.94 7.72 -3.07
N ASP A 151 -1.77 7.47 -4.37
CA ASP A 151 -0.61 7.96 -5.10
C ASP A 151 -0.64 9.48 -5.30
N ILE A 152 -1.83 10.02 -5.55
CA ILE A 152 -2.10 11.46 -5.64
C ILE A 152 -3.41 11.74 -4.92
N LEU A 153 -3.49 12.84 -4.18
CA LEU A 153 -4.73 13.36 -3.61
C LEU A 153 -4.79 14.89 -3.74
N PHE A 154 -6.00 15.43 -3.77
CA PHE A 154 -6.23 16.87 -3.70
C PHE A 154 -7.23 17.20 -2.58
N ILE A 155 -6.93 18.26 -1.84
CA ILE A 155 -7.75 18.82 -0.76
C ILE A 155 -8.02 20.28 -1.11
N SER A 156 -9.29 20.64 -1.25
CA SER A 156 -9.71 22.01 -1.51
C SER A 156 -9.43 22.93 -0.32
N GLY A 157 -9.32 24.23 -0.60
CA GLY A 157 -9.16 25.27 0.42
C GLY A 157 -10.24 25.20 1.52
N SER A 158 -11.47 24.86 1.11
CA SER A 158 -12.60 24.68 2.02
C SER A 158 -12.44 23.52 3.01
N ARG A 159 -11.58 22.54 2.72
CA ARG A 159 -11.36 21.34 3.54
C ARG A 159 -10.05 21.33 4.31
N ARG A 160 -9.19 22.35 4.21
CA ARG A 160 -7.85 22.40 4.86
C ARG A 160 -7.83 22.01 6.34
N SER A 161 -8.95 22.19 7.06
CA SER A 161 -9.11 21.77 8.45
C SER A 161 -8.88 20.27 8.71
N ILE A 162 -8.87 19.40 7.69
CA ILE A 162 -8.55 17.97 7.82
C ILE A 162 -7.03 17.70 7.85
N MET A 163 -6.21 18.66 7.45
CA MET A 163 -4.76 18.50 7.37
C MET A 163 -4.12 18.59 8.76
N ARG A 164 -3.23 17.66 9.06
CA ARG A 164 -2.39 17.65 10.27
C ARG A 164 -0.92 17.61 9.83
N PRO A 165 0.03 17.98 10.71
CA PRO A 165 1.45 17.96 10.32
C PRO A 165 1.95 16.58 9.88
N GLU A 166 1.38 15.50 10.42
CA GLU A 166 1.82 14.13 10.15
C GLU A 166 0.89 13.33 9.21
N ARG A 167 -0.36 13.78 8.98
CA ARG A 167 -1.38 13.01 8.24
C ARG A 167 -2.58 13.86 7.82
N ILE A 168 -3.51 13.24 7.08
CA ILE A 168 -4.84 13.79 6.77
C ILE A 168 -5.91 13.04 7.57
N ASP A 169 -6.79 13.77 8.26
CA ASP A 169 -7.90 13.22 9.06
C ASP A 169 -9.25 13.43 8.35
N GLY A 170 -9.66 12.44 7.55
CA GLY A 170 -10.95 12.44 6.86
C GLY A 170 -10.85 12.43 5.32
N PRO A 171 -12.00 12.49 4.63
CA PRO A 171 -12.06 12.38 3.17
C PRO A 171 -11.57 13.67 2.48
N CYS A 172 -10.61 13.50 1.56
CA CYS A 172 -10.19 14.53 0.60
C CYS A 172 -11.21 14.67 -0.56
N ASP A 173 -10.94 15.58 -1.49
CA ASP A 173 -11.84 15.86 -2.63
C ASP A 173 -11.56 14.93 -3.82
N LEU A 174 -10.29 14.59 -4.06
CA LEU A 174 -9.86 13.67 -5.11
C LEU A 174 -8.83 12.67 -4.57
N VAL A 175 -8.96 11.42 -5.01
CA VAL A 175 -7.95 10.37 -4.91
C VAL A 175 -7.64 9.82 -6.29
N VAL A 176 -6.35 9.67 -6.61
CA VAL A 176 -5.86 8.95 -7.80
C VAL A 176 -5.03 7.75 -7.33
N GLU A 177 -5.34 6.57 -7.86
CA GLU A 177 -4.56 5.35 -7.67
C GLU A 177 -3.94 4.94 -9.02
N VAL A 178 -2.63 4.72 -9.02
CA VAL A 178 -1.90 4.20 -10.17
C VAL A 178 -1.70 2.71 -9.99
N MET A 179 -2.21 1.92 -10.92
CA MET A 179 -2.12 0.47 -10.82
C MET A 179 -0.68 0.01 -10.99
N SER A 180 -0.26 -0.90 -10.11
CA SER A 180 0.99 -1.65 -10.26
C SER A 180 0.66 -3.10 -10.67
N PRO A 181 1.58 -3.80 -11.35
CA PRO A 181 1.39 -5.22 -11.72
C PRO A 181 1.11 -6.13 -10.51
N SER A 182 1.56 -5.73 -9.32
CA SER A 182 1.35 -6.42 -8.05
C SER A 182 0.00 -6.13 -7.39
N ASN A 183 -0.66 -5.02 -7.76
CA ASN A 183 -1.90 -4.58 -7.14
C ASN A 183 -3.07 -5.43 -7.66
N ARG A 184 -3.51 -6.39 -6.85
CA ARG A 184 -4.53 -7.36 -7.27
C ARG A 184 -5.88 -6.65 -7.37
N ARG A 185 -6.68 -7.02 -8.38
CA ARG A 185 -8.09 -6.61 -8.56
C ARG A 185 -8.91 -6.50 -7.26
N LYS A 186 -8.61 -7.34 -6.26
CA LYS A 186 -9.28 -7.36 -4.95
C LYS A 186 -9.00 -6.11 -4.12
N ASP A 187 -7.76 -5.63 -4.07
CA ASP A 187 -7.38 -4.48 -3.25
C ASP A 187 -7.95 -3.20 -3.87
N ARG A 188 -7.98 -3.11 -5.20
CA ARG A 188 -8.71 -2.06 -5.93
C ARG A 188 -10.19 -1.99 -5.57
N LEU A 189 -10.91 -3.11 -5.65
CA LEU A 189 -12.35 -3.13 -5.32
C LEU A 189 -12.59 -2.74 -3.86
N ARG A 190 -11.65 -3.09 -2.97
CA ARG A 190 -11.72 -2.74 -1.56
C ARG A 190 -11.49 -1.25 -1.34
N LYS A 191 -10.44 -0.66 -1.91
CA LYS A 191 -10.16 0.78 -1.83
C LYS A 191 -11.30 1.60 -2.42
N LEU A 192 -11.83 1.21 -3.59
CA LEU A 192 -13.00 1.84 -4.19
C LEU A 192 -14.16 1.91 -3.21
N GLU A 193 -14.50 0.80 -2.56
CA GLU A 193 -15.61 0.77 -1.61
C GLU A 193 -15.31 1.53 -0.31
N ILE A 194 -14.06 1.57 0.14
CA ILE A 194 -13.61 2.40 1.28
C ILE A 194 -13.78 3.88 0.95
N TYR A 195 -13.31 4.33 -0.22
CA TYR A 195 -13.41 5.72 -0.67
C TYR A 195 -14.86 6.14 -0.88
N ARG A 196 -15.68 5.25 -1.45
CA ARG A 196 -17.12 5.44 -1.62
C ARG A 196 -17.81 5.65 -0.28
N ARG A 197 -17.56 4.77 0.70
CA ARG A 197 -18.12 4.87 2.06
C ARG A 197 -17.62 6.09 2.83
N ALA A 198 -16.40 6.54 2.56
CA ALA A 198 -15.85 7.77 3.13
C ALA A 198 -16.43 9.04 2.47
N GLY A 199 -17.13 8.91 1.35
CA GLY A 199 -17.74 10.05 0.65
C GLY A 199 -16.73 10.89 -0.14
N ILE A 200 -15.63 10.30 -0.61
CA ILE A 200 -14.66 11.00 -1.46
C ILE A 200 -15.33 11.29 -2.83
N PRO A 201 -15.48 12.56 -3.25
CA PRO A 201 -16.21 12.91 -4.46
C PRO A 201 -15.60 12.35 -5.75
N HIS A 202 -14.27 12.40 -5.89
CA HIS A 202 -13.58 11.96 -7.09
C HIS A 202 -12.61 10.82 -6.81
N TYR A 203 -12.75 9.73 -7.56
CA TYR A 203 -11.85 8.58 -7.50
C TYR A 203 -11.37 8.24 -8.89
N TRP A 204 -10.08 8.39 -9.15
CA TRP A 204 -9.49 8.17 -10.47
C TRP A 204 -8.55 6.97 -10.44
N LEU A 205 -8.60 6.17 -11.50
CA LEU A 205 -7.79 4.98 -11.66
C LEU A 205 -6.92 5.14 -12.91
N VAL A 206 -5.62 4.92 -12.75
CA VAL A 206 -4.66 4.97 -13.85
C VAL A 206 -4.10 3.57 -14.07
N ASP A 207 -4.16 3.07 -15.29
CA ASP A 207 -3.49 1.84 -15.72
C ASP A 207 -2.26 2.18 -16.59
N PRO A 208 -1.03 2.07 -16.06
CA PRO A 208 0.17 2.27 -16.86
C PRO A 208 0.42 1.21 -17.95
N GLU A 209 -0.13 0.00 -17.80
CA GLU A 209 0.08 -1.08 -18.79
C GLU A 209 -0.91 -0.97 -19.94
N GLU A 210 -2.17 -0.65 -19.64
CA GLU A 210 -3.21 -0.40 -20.65
C GLU A 210 -3.22 1.05 -21.17
N ASN A 211 -2.43 1.94 -20.56
CA ASN A 211 -2.40 3.38 -20.84
C ASN A 211 -3.77 4.05 -20.75
N THR A 212 -4.51 3.77 -19.68
CA THR A 212 -5.84 4.33 -19.47
C THR A 212 -5.89 5.16 -18.19
N LEU A 213 -6.68 6.23 -18.22
CA LEU A 213 -7.09 6.99 -17.05
C LEU A 213 -8.62 7.00 -17.02
N GLU A 214 -9.20 6.45 -15.96
CA GLU A 214 -10.64 6.45 -15.71
C GLU A 214 -10.95 7.34 -14.52
N ALA A 215 -11.73 8.41 -14.73
CA ALA A 215 -12.18 9.29 -13.67
C ALA A 215 -13.61 8.97 -13.27
N PHE A 216 -13.81 8.59 -12.01
CA PHE A 216 -15.11 8.35 -11.42
C PHE A 216 -15.53 9.50 -10.50
N MET A 217 -16.84 9.76 -10.46
CA MET A 217 -17.49 10.70 -9.56
C MET A 217 -18.52 9.99 -8.68
N LEU A 218 -18.59 10.36 -7.40
CA LEU A 218 -19.59 9.85 -6.48
C LEU A 218 -20.95 10.53 -6.76
N LYS A 219 -21.93 9.76 -7.24
CA LYS A 219 -23.32 10.19 -7.45
C LYS A 219 -24.27 9.16 -6.86
N ASP A 220 -25.25 9.60 -6.08
CA ASP A 220 -26.26 8.74 -5.45
C ASP A 220 -25.64 7.50 -4.77
N GLU A 221 -24.62 7.73 -3.92
CA GLU A 221 -23.88 6.70 -3.20
C GLU A 221 -23.09 5.72 -4.10
N ARG A 222 -22.84 6.04 -5.37
CA ARG A 222 -22.08 5.17 -6.29
C ARG A 222 -21.07 5.95 -7.11
N TYR A 223 -19.91 5.34 -7.35
CA TYR A 223 -18.98 5.86 -8.34
C TYR A 223 -19.52 5.59 -9.75
N VAL A 224 -19.66 6.65 -10.53
CA VAL A 224 -20.03 6.59 -11.96
C VAL A 224 -18.87 7.12 -12.80
N LEU A 225 -18.62 6.50 -13.94
CA LEU A 225 -17.58 6.96 -14.85
C LEU A 225 -17.96 8.33 -15.41
N ALA A 226 -17.12 9.32 -15.18
CA ALA A 226 -17.27 10.69 -15.68
C ALA A 226 -16.64 10.82 -17.06
N VAL A 227 -15.38 10.39 -17.15
CA VAL A 227 -14.56 10.44 -18.37
C VAL A 227 -13.49 9.37 -18.28
N ALA A 228 -13.13 8.80 -19.42
CA ALA A 228 -11.97 7.95 -19.57
C ALA A 228 -11.17 8.40 -20.78
N GLY A 229 -9.85 8.25 -20.75
CA GLY A 229 -8.98 8.59 -21.87
C GLY A 229 -7.66 7.83 -21.86
N GLY A 230 -7.06 7.71 -23.04
CA GLY A 230 -5.70 7.24 -23.25
C GLY A 230 -4.86 8.24 -24.07
N PRO A 231 -3.66 7.84 -24.52
CA PRO A 231 -2.76 8.70 -25.28
C PRO A 231 -3.44 9.33 -26.51
N GLY A 232 -3.52 10.65 -26.54
CA GLY A 232 -4.08 11.43 -27.65
C GLY A 232 -5.58 11.72 -27.55
N ASP A 233 -6.26 11.14 -26.56
CA ASP A 233 -7.65 11.47 -26.27
C ASP A 233 -7.75 12.81 -25.53
N MET A 234 -8.87 13.50 -25.74
CA MET A 234 -9.24 14.68 -24.95
C MET A 234 -9.82 14.23 -23.60
N PHE A 235 -9.39 14.87 -22.52
CA PHE A 235 -9.83 14.54 -21.16
C PHE A 235 -10.71 15.66 -20.56
N ASP A 236 -11.99 15.68 -20.89
CA ASP A 236 -12.93 16.72 -20.44
C ASP A 236 -13.73 16.26 -19.21
N HIS A 237 -13.29 16.63 -18.01
CA HIS A 237 -13.94 16.26 -16.75
C HIS A 237 -15.00 17.31 -16.35
N PRO A 238 -16.28 16.92 -16.11
CA PRO A 238 -17.38 17.89 -15.94
C PRO A 238 -17.24 18.80 -14.72
N ASP A 239 -16.64 18.29 -13.62
CA ASP A 239 -16.44 19.07 -12.39
C ASP A 239 -15.09 19.81 -12.37
N PHE A 240 -14.22 19.58 -13.36
CA PHE A 240 -12.92 20.24 -13.52
C PHE A 240 -12.81 20.84 -14.93
N PRO A 241 -13.68 21.81 -15.28
CA PRO A 241 -13.70 22.38 -16.62
C PRO A 241 -12.37 23.04 -16.96
N GLY A 242 -11.86 22.77 -18.17
CA GLY A 242 -10.58 23.28 -18.64
C GLY A 242 -9.36 22.50 -18.16
N LEU A 243 -9.54 21.42 -17.41
CA LEU A 243 -8.48 20.44 -17.19
C LEU A 243 -8.14 19.78 -18.52
N ASP A 244 -6.93 20.00 -19.02
CA ASP A 244 -6.40 19.37 -20.21
C ASP A 244 -5.17 18.52 -19.84
N LEU A 245 -5.28 17.21 -20.06
CA LEU A 245 -4.24 16.25 -19.73
C LEU A 245 -3.56 15.74 -21.00
N ASP A 246 -2.25 15.98 -21.12
CA ASP A 246 -1.39 15.35 -22.11
C ASP A 246 -1.08 13.91 -21.68
N LEU A 247 -2.01 13.00 -21.98
CA LEU A 247 -1.90 11.59 -21.64
C LEU A 247 -0.78 10.87 -22.43
N ILE A 248 -0.34 11.42 -23.57
CA ILE A 248 0.85 10.92 -24.28
C ILE A 248 2.08 11.08 -23.37
N LYS A 249 2.26 12.25 -22.75
CA LYS A 249 3.35 12.48 -21.79
C LYS A 249 3.21 11.66 -20.51
N VAL A 250 1.99 11.52 -19.97
CA VAL A 250 1.75 10.70 -18.77
C VAL A 250 2.24 9.27 -19.01
N PHE A 251 1.80 8.65 -20.10
CA PHE A 251 2.07 7.25 -20.38
C PHE A 251 3.40 6.96 -21.08
N TYR A 252 4.16 7.95 -21.54
CA TYR A 252 5.43 7.81 -22.28
C TYR A 252 6.47 6.81 -21.69
N LYS A 253 6.52 5.55 -22.11
CA LYS A 253 7.51 4.59 -21.58
C LYS A 253 8.84 4.70 -22.35
N PRO A 254 9.97 5.11 -21.72
CA PRO A 254 11.26 5.10 -22.40
C PRO A 254 11.68 3.66 -22.70
N ALA A 255 12.42 3.47 -23.80
CA ALA A 255 13.08 2.20 -24.04
C ALA A 255 14.16 1.98 -22.98
N TYR A 256 14.17 0.78 -22.38
CA TYR A 256 15.28 0.35 -21.53
C TYR A 256 16.31 -0.36 -22.42
N GLU A 257 17.56 0.06 -22.36
CA GLU A 257 18.70 -0.63 -22.98
C GLU A 257 19.05 -1.93 -22.24
#